data_AF-A0A8T3XBU4-F1
#
_entry.id   AF-A0A8T3XBU4-F1
#
_cell.length_a   1.000
_cell.length_b   1.000
_cell.length_c   1.000
_cell.angle_alpha   90.00
_cell.angle_beta   90.00
_cell.angle_gamma   90.00
#
_symmetry.space_group_name_H-M   'P 1'
#
loop_
_entity.id
_entity.type
_entity.pdbx_description
1 polymer ?
#
loop_
_entity_poly.entity_id
_entity_poly.type
_entity_poly.pdbx_seq_one_letter_code
_entity_poly.pdbx_strand_id
1 'polypeptide(L)'
;MQTRRQFMRASALTGLALLLNSDLYGQNQSNVSERDFRYAIVTSKDTYRGEWAKPSDTLKAKYQNRDHIFQFEDDISEIRDALREYAPTHVALVAKPKELAIPYIPRISSFESLEEQRKIAESSLVGKFNVLLSQLDEDEYRDSIGGIITGYSAKDVFQIV
;
A
#
# COMPACT_ATOMS: atom_id res chain seq x y z
N MET A 1 -16.13 27.23 -62.41
CA MET A 1 -15.44 26.71 -63.62
C MET A 1 -13.99 27.15 -63.59
N GLN A 2 -13.09 26.15 -63.49
CA GLN A 2 -11.73 26.02 -64.03
C GLN A 2 -10.62 27.02 -63.62
N THR A 3 -9.60 26.62 -62.85
CA THR A 3 -8.45 25.69 -63.10
C THR A 3 -7.22 26.41 -63.69
N ARG A 4 -6.08 26.30 -62.98
CA ARG A 4 -4.64 26.26 -63.40
C ARG A 4 -3.80 27.03 -62.36
N ARG A 5 -2.69 26.54 -61.81
CA ARG A 5 -1.63 25.68 -62.35
C ARG A 5 -1.01 24.80 -61.26
N GLN A 6 -0.84 23.52 -61.59
CA GLN A 6 0.18 22.65 -61.00
C GLN A 6 1.58 23.15 -61.40
N PHE A 7 2.56 22.99 -60.53
CA PHE A 7 3.88 22.50 -60.94
C PHE A 7 4.47 21.63 -59.82
N MET A 8 4.78 20.39 -60.21
CA MET A 8 5.50 19.37 -59.46
C MET A 8 6.99 19.70 -59.32
N ARG A 9 7.61 19.17 -58.26
CA ARG A 9 8.87 18.38 -58.20
C ARG A 9 9.44 18.51 -56.77
N ALA A 10 9.94 17.50 -56.07
CA ALA A 10 10.30 16.14 -56.43
C ALA A 10 10.28 15.23 -55.19
N SER A 11 9.97 13.96 -55.41
CA SER A 11 10.09 12.84 -54.47
C SER A 11 11.50 12.66 -53.92
N ALA A 12 11.59 12.30 -52.65
CA ALA A 12 12.52 11.28 -52.18
C ALA A 12 11.91 10.58 -50.96
N LEU A 13 11.57 9.32 -51.15
CA LEU A 13 11.87 8.22 -50.24
C LEU A 13 11.70 8.50 -48.73
N THR A 14 10.65 7.95 -48.13
CA THR A 14 10.75 6.79 -47.21
C THR A 14 9.36 6.61 -46.58
N GLY A 15 8.56 5.76 -47.20
CA GLY A 15 7.41 5.18 -46.52
C GLY A 15 7.92 4.17 -45.51
N LEU A 16 7.76 4.48 -44.22
CA LEU A 16 7.64 3.51 -43.13
C LEU A 16 7.12 4.26 -41.89
N ALA A 17 5.91 4.79 -42.01
CA ALA A 17 5.17 5.26 -40.86
C ALA A 17 4.49 4.04 -40.22
N LEU A 18 4.66 3.94 -38.91
CA LEU A 18 3.89 3.14 -37.96
C LEU A 18 4.12 1.62 -37.94
N LEU A 19 4.20 1.17 -36.69
CA LEU A 19 4.06 -0.17 -36.15
C LEU A 19 5.34 -0.97 -35.93
N LEU A 20 5.38 -1.55 -34.74
CA LEU A 20 6.32 -2.53 -34.20
C LEU A 20 7.50 -1.91 -33.45
N ASN A 21 7.26 -1.58 -32.17
CA ASN A 21 7.91 -2.28 -31.05
C ASN A 21 7.53 -1.67 -29.68
N SER A 22 6.25 -1.74 -29.30
CA SER A 22 5.82 -1.53 -27.91
C SER A 22 5.04 -2.71 -27.31
N ASP A 23 4.76 -3.78 -28.08
CA ASP A 23 3.85 -4.87 -27.67
C ASP A 23 4.56 -6.14 -27.18
N LEU A 24 5.74 -6.01 -26.56
CA LEU A 24 6.46 -7.15 -25.95
C LEU A 24 6.79 -6.96 -24.46
N TYR A 25 6.07 -6.08 -23.76
CA TYR A 25 5.81 -6.29 -22.34
C TYR A 25 4.42 -6.91 -22.22
N GLY A 26 4.41 -8.23 -22.35
CA GLY A 26 3.23 -9.07 -22.31
C GLY A 26 2.36 -8.76 -21.11
N GLN A 27 1.19 -8.23 -21.42
CA GLN A 27 -0.11 -8.69 -20.95
C GLN A 27 -0.03 -10.05 -20.22
N ASN A 28 0.28 -9.99 -18.93
CA ASN A 28 -0.04 -11.04 -17.97
C ASN A 28 -0.77 -10.40 -16.80
N GLN A 29 -1.70 -9.49 -17.10
CA GLN A 29 -2.82 -9.23 -16.21
C GLN A 29 -3.82 -10.36 -16.46
N SER A 30 -3.48 -11.53 -15.94
CA SER A 30 -4.47 -12.59 -15.77
C SER A 30 -5.70 -11.97 -15.12
N ASN A 31 -6.85 -12.15 -15.77
CA ASN A 31 -8.21 -11.99 -15.23
C ASN A 31 -8.34 -12.75 -13.91
N VAL A 32 -7.71 -12.25 -12.85
CA VAL A 32 -8.23 -12.38 -11.51
C VAL A 32 -9.46 -11.50 -11.59
N SER A 33 -10.63 -12.13 -11.63
CA SER A 33 -11.92 -11.46 -11.40
C SER A 33 -11.73 -10.26 -10.49
N GLU A 34 -12.40 -9.13 -10.76
CA GLU A 34 -12.64 -8.07 -9.77
C GLU A 34 -13.16 -8.72 -8.48
N ARG A 35 -12.24 -9.21 -7.63
CA ARG A 35 -12.58 -9.63 -6.29
C ARG A 35 -12.93 -8.32 -5.62
N ASP A 36 -14.06 -8.31 -4.94
CA ASP A 36 -14.47 -7.20 -4.10
C ASP A 36 -13.43 -7.06 -2.97
N PHE A 37 -12.33 -6.37 -3.27
CA PHE A 37 -11.21 -6.21 -2.37
C PHE A 37 -11.38 -4.86 -1.69
N ARG A 38 -11.48 -4.91 -0.36
CA ARG A 38 -11.53 -3.73 0.51
C ARG A 38 -10.15 -3.45 1.06
N TYR A 39 -9.71 -2.20 0.94
CA TYR A 39 -8.36 -1.75 1.28
C TYR A 39 -8.40 -0.78 2.46
N ALA A 40 -7.96 -1.24 3.63
CA ALA A 40 -7.86 -0.38 4.82
C ALA A 40 -6.49 0.29 4.87
N ILE A 41 -6.47 1.61 4.98
CA ILE A 41 -5.26 2.41 5.20
C ILE A 41 -5.27 2.81 6.67
N VAL A 42 -4.32 2.31 7.44
CA VAL A 42 -4.20 2.57 8.87
C VAL A 42 -3.04 3.53 9.09
N THR A 43 -3.25 4.59 9.86
CA THR A 43 -2.19 5.55 10.21
C THR A 43 -2.45 6.20 11.56
N SER A 44 -1.41 6.66 12.25
CA SER A 44 -1.61 7.45 13.47
C SER A 44 -2.08 8.86 13.10
N LYS A 45 -2.86 9.52 13.96
CA LYS A 45 -3.23 10.93 13.75
C LYS A 45 -2.01 11.84 13.66
N ASP A 46 -0.93 11.52 14.38
CA ASP A 46 0.32 12.28 14.29
C ASP A 46 1.03 12.07 12.94
N THR A 47 0.96 10.87 12.38
CA THR A 47 1.51 10.59 11.04
C THR A 47 0.65 11.16 9.93
N TYR A 48 -0.66 11.23 10.11
CA TYR A 48 -1.51 11.93 9.16
C TYR A 48 -1.38 13.47 9.22
N ARG A 49 -0.52 14.02 10.09
CA ARG A 49 -0.19 15.46 10.09
C ARG A 49 0.98 15.77 9.15
N GLY A 50 0.82 16.82 8.36
CA GLY A 50 1.89 17.35 7.51
C GLY A 50 2.15 16.50 6.26
N GLU A 51 3.42 16.23 5.96
CA GLU A 51 3.80 15.62 4.66
C GLU A 51 3.44 14.13 4.54
N TRP A 52 3.29 13.45 5.67
CA TRP A 52 2.96 12.03 5.75
C TRP A 52 1.47 11.71 5.51
N ALA A 53 0.61 12.75 5.44
CA ALA A 53 -0.75 12.60 4.93
C ALA A 53 -0.78 12.18 3.45
N LYS A 54 0.16 12.72 2.67
CA LYS A 54 0.10 12.61 1.21
C LYS A 54 0.22 11.17 0.68
N PRO A 55 1.09 10.29 1.24
CA PRO A 55 1.08 8.87 0.87
C PRO A 55 -0.26 8.18 1.13
N SER A 56 -0.88 8.46 2.28
CA SER A 56 -2.20 7.92 2.65
C SER A 56 -3.28 8.42 1.67
N ASP A 57 -3.26 9.71 1.33
CA ASP A 57 -4.17 10.30 0.36
C ASP A 57 -3.96 9.74 -1.05
N THR A 58 -2.71 9.43 -1.42
CA THR A 58 -2.36 8.84 -2.71
C THR A 58 -2.86 7.40 -2.80
N LEU A 59 -2.70 6.60 -1.74
CA LEU A 59 -3.28 5.25 -1.65
C LEU A 59 -4.80 5.31 -1.81
N LYS A 60 -5.44 6.24 -1.12
CA LYS A 60 -6.88 6.49 -1.25
C LYS A 60 -7.29 6.84 -2.68
N ALA A 61 -6.56 7.76 -3.33
CA ALA A 61 -6.81 8.13 -4.72
C ALA A 61 -6.55 6.98 -5.72
N LYS A 62 -5.68 6.02 -5.38
CA LYS A 62 -5.35 4.85 -6.21
C LYS A 62 -6.43 3.79 -6.19
N TYR A 63 -7.07 3.57 -5.03
CA TYR A 63 -8.03 2.47 -4.83
C TYR A 63 -9.51 2.89 -4.89
N GLN A 64 -9.80 4.19 -5.04
CA GLN A 64 -11.07 4.80 -5.45
C GLN A 64 -12.34 4.03 -5.03
N ASN A 65 -12.95 4.46 -3.93
CA ASN A 65 -14.22 3.94 -3.35
C ASN A 65 -14.12 2.55 -2.71
N ARG A 66 -12.98 1.86 -2.83
CA ARG A 66 -12.71 0.58 -2.16
C ARG A 66 -11.72 0.72 -0.99
N ASP A 67 -11.45 1.96 -0.61
CA ASP A 67 -10.50 2.30 0.43
C ASP A 67 -11.16 3.03 1.60
N HIS A 68 -10.59 2.86 2.78
CA HIS A 68 -10.95 3.66 3.95
C HIS A 68 -9.72 3.95 4.80
N ILE A 69 -9.57 5.21 5.23
CA ILE A 69 -8.48 5.65 6.11
C ILE A 69 -8.97 5.55 7.56
N PHE A 70 -8.35 4.66 8.32
CA PHE A 70 -8.52 4.53 9.77
C PHE A 70 -7.38 5.23 10.48
N GLN A 71 -7.74 6.14 11.40
CA GLN A 71 -6.78 6.90 12.19
C GLN A 71 -6.92 6.53 13.66
N PHE A 72 -5.81 6.13 14.28
CA PHE A 72 -5.72 5.92 15.72
C PHE A 72 -4.92 7.06 16.38
N GLU A 73 -5.17 7.32 17.66
CA GLU A 73 -4.46 8.38 18.38
C GLU A 73 -3.26 7.82 19.15
N ASP A 74 -3.53 6.93 20.11
CA ASP A 74 -2.50 6.38 20.99
C ASP A 74 -2.27 4.88 20.73
N ASP A 75 -3.34 4.12 20.50
CA ASP A 75 -3.26 2.67 20.27
C ASP A 75 -4.02 2.22 19.01
N ILE A 76 -3.34 1.43 18.18
CA ILE A 76 -3.93 0.84 16.98
C ILE A 76 -5.09 -0.13 17.28
N SER A 77 -5.22 -0.59 18.52
CA SER A 77 -6.33 -1.44 18.96
C SER A 77 -7.67 -0.70 18.98
N GLU A 78 -7.65 0.63 19.04
CA GLU A 78 -8.86 1.48 19.03
C GLU A 78 -9.68 1.30 17.75
N ILE A 79 -9.01 1.04 16.63
CA ILE A 79 -9.66 0.89 15.32
C ILE A 79 -10.03 -0.57 15.02
N ARG A 80 -9.81 -1.51 15.95
CA ARG A 80 -10.05 -2.94 15.74
C ARG A 80 -11.49 -3.23 15.34
N ASP A 81 -12.46 -2.73 16.10
CA ASP A 81 -13.87 -3.06 15.89
C ASP A 81 -14.36 -2.45 14.56
N ALA A 82 -13.88 -1.25 14.23
CA ALA A 82 -14.16 -0.60 12.95
C ALA A 82 -13.51 -1.34 11.76
N LEU A 83 -12.29 -1.86 11.92
CA LEU A 83 -11.64 -2.70 10.91
C LEU A 83 -12.36 -4.04 10.72
N ARG A 84 -12.81 -4.68 11.80
CA ARG A 84 -13.61 -5.92 11.74
C ARG A 84 -14.91 -5.70 10.99
N GLU A 85 -15.65 -4.63 11.31
CA GLU A 85 -16.88 -4.28 10.62
C GLU A 85 -16.65 -3.97 9.14
N TYR A 86 -15.56 -3.27 8.83
CA TYR A 86 -15.17 -2.98 7.45
C TYR A 86 -14.70 -4.23 6.69
N ALA A 87 -14.23 -5.27 7.39
CA ALA A 87 -13.75 -6.55 6.86
C ALA A 87 -12.82 -6.41 5.63
N PRO A 88 -11.67 -5.71 5.78
CA PRO A 88 -10.73 -5.49 4.69
C PRO A 88 -10.00 -6.76 4.30
N THR A 89 -9.79 -6.93 2.99
CA THR A 89 -8.91 -7.97 2.44
C THR A 89 -7.43 -7.58 2.51
N HIS A 90 -7.16 -6.27 2.49
CA HIS A 90 -5.81 -5.72 2.49
C HIS A 90 -5.74 -4.58 3.50
N VAL A 91 -4.69 -4.56 4.31
CA VAL A 91 -4.48 -3.53 5.33
C VAL A 91 -3.08 -2.96 5.19
N ALA A 92 -2.97 -1.65 5.03
CA ALA A 92 -1.70 -0.95 4.91
C ALA A 92 -1.48 -0.04 6.12
N LEU A 93 -0.45 -0.30 6.91
CA LEU A 93 -0.01 0.60 7.98
C LEU A 93 0.97 1.63 7.42
N VAL A 94 0.58 2.90 7.40
CA VAL A 94 1.44 4.04 7.04
C VAL A 94 1.92 4.70 8.33
N ALA A 95 3.23 4.60 8.59
CA ALA A 95 3.86 5.08 9.83
C ALA A 95 5.25 5.68 9.58
N LYS A 96 5.64 6.63 10.45
CA LYS A 96 6.99 7.22 10.44
C LYS A 96 8.02 6.18 10.89
N PRO A 97 9.28 6.24 10.41
CA PRO A 97 10.32 5.30 10.81
C PRO A 97 10.55 5.22 12.32
N LYS A 98 10.40 6.35 13.01
CA LYS A 98 10.56 6.44 14.47
C LYS A 98 9.46 5.68 15.23
N GLU A 99 8.25 5.63 14.69
CA GLU A 99 7.13 4.88 15.29
C GLU A 99 7.27 3.37 15.10
N LEU A 100 7.97 2.95 14.03
CA LEU A 100 8.25 1.56 13.71
C LEU A 100 9.52 1.02 14.39
N ALA A 101 10.14 1.80 15.27
CA ALA A 101 11.33 1.38 15.99
C ALA A 101 11.03 0.10 16.78
N ILE A 102 11.72 -0.98 16.44
CA ILE A 102 11.59 -2.26 17.15
C ILE A 102 12.31 -2.10 18.49
N PRO A 103 11.65 -2.39 19.62
CA PRO A 103 12.30 -2.36 20.93
C PRO A 103 13.42 -3.38 20.98
N TYR A 104 14.42 -3.13 21.84
CA TYR A 104 15.50 -4.09 22.05
C TYR A 104 14.93 -5.40 22.62
N ILE A 105 15.08 -6.49 21.86
CA ILE A 105 14.71 -7.83 22.28
C ILE A 105 15.99 -8.54 22.71
N PRO A 106 16.21 -8.78 24.02
CA PRO A 106 17.37 -9.53 24.47
C PRO A 106 17.30 -10.96 23.93
N ARG A 107 18.42 -11.49 23.41
CA ARG A 107 18.55 -12.90 23.06
C ARG A 107 18.72 -13.71 24.33
N ILE A 108 17.74 -14.54 24.67
CA ILE A 108 17.77 -15.36 25.88
C ILE A 108 17.30 -16.78 25.54
N SER A 109 17.85 -17.77 26.24
CA SER A 109 17.72 -19.21 25.97
C SER A 109 16.72 -19.96 26.86
N SER A 110 15.99 -19.28 27.76
CA SER A 110 15.02 -19.91 28.67
C SER A 110 13.57 -19.69 28.23
N PHE A 111 12.67 -20.61 28.61
CA PHE A 111 11.26 -20.54 28.20
C PHE A 111 10.52 -19.32 28.78
N GLU A 112 10.74 -18.97 30.05
CA GLU A 112 10.14 -17.79 30.71
C GLU A 112 10.54 -16.49 29.99
N SER A 113 11.74 -16.45 29.42
CA SER A 113 12.22 -15.30 28.67
C SER A 113 11.58 -15.16 27.27
N LEU A 114 10.98 -16.22 26.71
CA LEU A 114 10.29 -16.15 25.42
C LEU A 114 8.96 -15.38 25.55
N GLU A 115 8.24 -15.56 26.65
CA GLU A 115 7.03 -14.78 26.93
C GLU A 115 7.34 -13.30 27.10
N GLU A 116 8.44 -12.97 27.77
CA GLU A 116 8.93 -11.59 27.90
C GLU A 116 9.31 -11.00 26.55
N GLN A 117 10.07 -11.74 25.72
CA GLN A 117 10.43 -11.32 24.37
C GLN A 117 9.19 -11.07 23.51
N ARG A 118 8.19 -11.95 23.60
CA ARG A 118 6.90 -11.78 22.93
C ARG A 118 6.19 -10.52 23.40
N LYS A 119 6.10 -10.30 24.72
CA LYS A 119 5.47 -9.10 25.30
C LYS A 119 6.17 -7.81 24.88
N ILE A 120 7.50 -7.82 24.79
CA ILE A 120 8.29 -6.70 24.30
C ILE A 120 8.01 -6.46 22.81
N ALA A 121 8.01 -7.51 21.98
CA ALA A 121 7.69 -7.39 20.57
C ALA A 121 6.27 -6.85 20.33
N GLU A 122 5.28 -7.37 21.07
CA GLU A 122 3.87 -6.96 21.02
C GLU A 122 3.63 -5.54 21.55
N SER A 123 4.57 -4.98 22.32
CA SER A 123 4.49 -3.57 22.75
C SER A 123 4.81 -2.57 21.63
N SER A 124 5.54 -3.02 20.60
CA SER A 124 5.88 -2.19 19.44
C SER A 124 4.67 -1.99 18.52
N LEU A 125 4.64 -0.88 17.77
CA LEU A 125 3.56 -0.63 16.81
C LEU A 125 3.43 -1.76 15.77
N VAL A 126 4.56 -2.29 15.30
CA VAL A 126 4.59 -3.44 14.36
C VAL A 126 3.99 -4.68 15.00
N GLY A 127 4.33 -4.97 16.25
CA GLY A 127 3.78 -6.08 17.00
C GLY A 127 2.29 -5.94 17.21
N LYS A 128 1.82 -4.78 17.68
CA LYS A 128 0.40 -4.47 17.84
C LYS A 128 -0.36 -4.60 16.52
N PHE A 129 0.19 -4.09 15.42
CA PHE A 129 -0.40 -4.23 14.10
C PHE A 129 -0.52 -5.71 13.68
N ASN A 130 0.52 -6.50 13.91
CA ASN A 130 0.49 -7.92 13.58
C ASN A 130 -0.53 -8.71 14.43
N VAL A 131 -0.65 -8.37 15.73
CA VAL A 131 -1.68 -8.93 16.62
C VAL A 131 -3.07 -8.50 16.16
N LEU A 132 -3.25 -7.23 15.80
CA LEU A 132 -4.49 -6.69 15.28
C LEU A 132 -4.96 -7.46 14.04
N LEU A 133 -4.07 -7.72 13.08
CA LEU A 133 -4.41 -8.48 11.87
C LEU A 133 -4.87 -9.91 12.18
N SER A 134 -4.23 -10.61 13.14
CA SER A 134 -4.71 -11.92 13.58
C SER A 134 -6.03 -11.88 14.34
N GLN A 135 -6.45 -10.71 14.81
CA GLN A 135 -7.73 -10.52 15.46
C GLN A 135 -8.81 -10.05 14.48
N LEU A 136 -8.51 -9.72 13.22
CA LEU A 136 -9.57 -9.30 12.29
C LEU A 136 -10.50 -10.45 11.89
N ASP A 137 -10.08 -11.68 12.15
CA ASP A 137 -10.83 -12.90 11.87
C ASP A 137 -11.24 -13.63 13.17
N GLU A 138 -12.24 -14.49 13.04
CA GLU A 138 -12.65 -15.48 14.04
C GLU A 138 -11.99 -16.85 13.81
N ASP A 139 -11.50 -17.12 12.60
CA ASP A 139 -10.84 -18.39 12.27
C ASP A 139 -9.30 -18.35 12.38
N GLU A 140 -8.66 -19.52 12.30
CA GLU A 140 -7.20 -19.68 12.51
C GLU A 140 -6.37 -19.07 11.36
N TYR A 141 -6.98 -18.81 10.21
CA TYR A 141 -6.32 -18.24 9.05
C TYR A 141 -6.52 -16.73 8.99
N ARG A 142 -5.55 -16.02 8.41
CA ARG A 142 -5.66 -14.58 8.22
C ARG A 142 -6.32 -14.32 6.87
N ASP A 143 -7.56 -13.86 6.89
CA ASP A 143 -8.24 -13.39 5.68
C ASP A 143 -7.73 -12.03 5.17
N SER A 144 -6.97 -11.31 5.99
CA SER A 144 -6.40 -10.01 5.64
C SER A 144 -4.88 -10.06 5.41
N ILE A 145 -4.45 -9.53 4.27
CA ILE A 145 -3.03 -9.33 3.97
C ILE A 145 -2.59 -7.97 4.53
N GLY A 146 -1.61 -8.00 5.45
CA GLY A 146 -1.02 -6.79 6.04
C GLY A 146 0.27 -6.35 5.36
N GLY A 147 0.40 -5.05 5.09
CA GLY A 147 1.63 -4.41 4.63
C GLY A 147 1.99 -3.21 5.50
N ILE A 148 3.27 -2.97 5.71
CA ILE A 148 3.77 -1.75 6.37
C ILE A 148 4.43 -0.89 5.29
N ILE A 149 3.93 0.33 5.15
CA ILE A 149 4.39 1.30 4.17
C ILE A 149 5.16 2.37 4.94
N THR A 150 6.47 2.41 4.74
CA THR A 150 7.37 3.36 5.39
C THR A 150 8.56 3.70 4.49
N GLY A 151 9.25 4.78 4.81
CA GLY A 151 10.40 5.31 4.07
C GLY A 151 11.18 6.28 4.97
N TYR A 152 12.43 6.58 4.62
CA TYR A 152 13.26 7.49 5.44
C TYR A 152 12.63 8.89 5.54
N SER A 153 12.00 9.34 4.46
CA SER A 153 11.16 10.52 4.38
C SER A 153 9.79 10.19 3.76
N ALA A 154 8.81 11.10 3.91
CA ALA A 154 7.51 10.96 3.25
C ALA A 154 7.64 10.87 1.72
N LYS A 155 8.67 11.53 1.13
CA LYS A 155 8.95 11.49 -0.31
C LYS A 155 9.36 10.10 -0.80
N ASP A 156 10.06 9.33 0.03
CA ASP A 156 10.51 7.98 -0.35
C ASP A 156 9.33 7.01 -0.40
N VAL A 157 8.37 7.20 0.49
CA VAL A 157 7.13 6.42 0.52
C VAL A 157 6.35 6.55 -0.79
N PHE A 158 6.33 7.73 -1.40
CA PHE A 158 5.69 7.94 -2.70
C PHE A 158 6.28 7.12 -3.85
N GLN A 159 7.52 6.64 -3.74
CA GLN A 159 8.09 5.78 -4.78
C GLN A 159 7.57 4.35 -4.69
N ILE A 160 6.94 3.99 -3.56
CA ILE A 160 6.42 2.66 -3.26
C ILE A 160 4.91 2.58 -3.57
N VAL A 161 4.20 3.70 -3.42
CA VAL A 161 2.73 3.83 -3.56
C VAL A 161 2.35 4.17 -4.99
#